data_AF-A0A2U1NDI9-F1
#
_entry.id   AF-A0A2U1NDI9-F1
#
_cell.length_a   1.000
_cell.length_b   1.000
_cell.length_c   1.000
_cell.angle_alpha   90.00
_cell.angle_beta   90.00
_cell.angle_gamma   90.00
#
_symmetry.space_group_name_H-M   'P 1'
#
loop_
_entity.id
_entity.type
_entity.pdbx_description
1 polymer ?
#
loop_
_entity_poly.entity_id
_entity_poly.type
_entity_poly.pdbx_seq_one_letter_code
_entity_poly.pdbx_strand_id
1 'polypeptide(L)'
;MYVAAFVNPRGPTDRDTAYCLFSLNIDTKKSKSKRKVIVIVISVMIGVMVLVGVVIGFWCYRSERAAKFRRRRRNRRNRERKPEVNSESALDKMSGSTSLIKYTIDDIKEATRNFARENIIGRGGYGNVYKGVLDDDSEVALKRFKNCSAAGDASFTHEVEVIASVRHVNLVALRGYCTATTPFEGYQRIIVCDLVKNGSLHDHLFGGQSSRAILLADWAWSMVRNGTPLEVIDSEMPECGSPEIMEKYVLVAVLSSHPQLYARPTMDQVLKMLDTDLPVPSIPERPIPLIAGIEDIERSVSDGGSGHLFTPRGYQGYSFERDARSTTTFEMDEHSDAKEDVDEEVEDEKARLSGSR
;
A
#
# COMPACT_ATOMS: atom_id res chain seq x y z
N MET A 1 -15.48 21.91 -67.50
CA MET A 1 -15.16 23.27 -67.99
C MET A 1 -13.89 23.74 -67.30
N TYR A 2 -12.78 23.86 -68.02
CA TYR A 2 -11.58 24.52 -67.52
C TYR A 2 -11.73 26.02 -67.75
N VAL A 3 -11.64 26.83 -66.69
CA VAL A 3 -11.56 28.29 -66.80
C VAL A 3 -10.10 28.68 -66.62
N ALA A 4 -9.49 29.19 -67.69
CA ALA A 4 -8.18 29.82 -67.60
C ALA A 4 -8.38 31.26 -67.05
N ALA A 5 -7.72 31.59 -65.94
CA ALA A 5 -7.65 32.95 -65.44
C ALA A 5 -6.30 33.57 -65.85
N PHE A 6 -6.34 34.71 -66.52
CA PHE A 6 -5.14 35.49 -66.82
C PHE A 6 -4.59 36.09 -65.52
N VAL A 7 -3.34 35.79 -65.20
CA VAL A 7 -2.64 36.37 -64.04
C VAL A 7 -2.34 37.84 -64.34
N ASN A 8 -2.91 38.75 -63.55
CA ASN A 8 -2.57 40.18 -63.60
C ASN A 8 -1.11 40.36 -63.12
N PRO A 9 -0.19 40.90 -63.93
CA PRO A 9 1.24 40.96 -63.60
C PRO A 9 1.59 41.87 -62.41
N ARG A 10 0.65 42.70 -61.93
CA ARG A 10 0.92 43.67 -60.85
C ARG A 10 0.62 43.16 -59.43
N GLY A 11 0.05 41.96 -59.29
CA GLY A 11 -0.19 41.32 -57.99
C GLY A 11 -1.21 42.05 -57.08
N PRO A 12 -1.61 41.44 -55.96
CA PRO A 12 -2.69 41.94 -55.09
C PRO A 12 -2.29 43.14 -54.21
N THR A 13 -1.02 43.52 -54.20
CA THR A 13 -0.47 44.66 -53.44
C THR A 13 -0.45 45.96 -54.23
N ASP A 14 -0.79 45.93 -55.52
CA ASP A 14 -0.88 47.10 -56.37
C ASP A 14 -2.13 47.94 -56.04
N ARG A 15 -1.95 49.25 -55.93
CA ARG A 15 -2.95 50.17 -55.35
C ARG A 15 -4.20 50.31 -56.24
N ASP A 16 -4.01 50.36 -57.55
CA ASP A 16 -5.10 50.47 -58.52
C ASP A 16 -5.88 49.15 -58.61
N THR A 17 -5.16 48.03 -58.52
CA THR A 17 -5.75 46.69 -58.49
C THR A 17 -6.62 46.48 -57.25
N ALA A 18 -6.17 46.94 -56.07
CA ALA A 18 -6.96 46.88 -54.83
C ALA A 18 -8.18 47.82 -54.85
N TYR A 19 -8.09 48.97 -55.52
CA TYR A 19 -9.24 49.87 -55.71
C TYR A 19 -10.29 49.25 -56.66
N CYS A 20 -9.88 48.63 -57.77
CA CYS A 20 -10.84 47.99 -58.69
C CYS A 20 -11.49 46.72 -58.12
N LEU A 21 -10.77 45.91 -57.33
CA LEU A 21 -11.31 44.68 -56.75
C LEU A 21 -12.15 44.92 -55.49
N PHE A 22 -11.79 45.92 -54.68
CA PHE A 22 -12.38 46.10 -53.35
C PHE A 22 -12.88 47.52 -53.06
N SER A 23 -12.80 48.46 -54.01
CA SER A 23 -13.19 49.88 -53.86
C SER A 23 -12.56 50.58 -52.64
N LEU A 24 -11.37 50.15 -52.22
CA LEU A 24 -10.68 50.71 -51.05
C LEU A 24 -9.73 51.84 -51.45
N ASN A 25 -10.06 53.08 -51.08
CA ASN A 25 -9.16 54.21 -51.22
C ASN A 25 -8.24 54.32 -49.99
N ILE A 26 -7.02 53.78 -50.08
CA ILE A 26 -6.03 53.90 -48.99
C ILE A 26 -5.25 55.19 -49.20
N ASP A 27 -5.79 56.31 -48.71
CA ASP A 27 -5.13 57.61 -48.79
C ASP A 27 -4.30 57.86 -47.51
N THR A 28 -2.98 57.66 -47.58
CA THR A 28 -2.08 57.84 -46.43
C THR A 28 -1.54 59.26 -46.34
N LYS A 29 -2.40 60.23 -45.99
CA LYS A 29 -1.92 61.57 -45.61
C LYS A 29 -1.29 61.53 -44.20
N LYS A 30 0.02 61.25 -44.14
CA LYS A 30 0.85 61.36 -42.94
C LYS A 30 0.96 62.83 -42.47
N SER A 31 0.13 63.23 -41.52
CA SER A 31 0.32 64.49 -40.78
C SER A 31 1.33 64.29 -39.64
N LYS A 32 2.46 65.02 -39.72
CA LYS A 32 3.60 64.94 -38.78
C LYS A 32 3.23 65.23 -37.31
N SER A 33 2.12 65.92 -37.04
CA SER A 33 1.64 66.23 -35.69
C SER A 33 1.11 64.99 -34.94
N LYS A 34 0.34 64.14 -35.62
CA LYS A 34 -0.27 62.94 -35.01
C LYS A 34 0.78 61.91 -34.56
N ARG A 35 1.91 61.82 -35.27
CA ARG A 35 3.00 60.90 -34.92
C ARG A 35 3.67 61.25 -33.59
N LYS A 36 3.84 62.55 -33.29
CA LYS A 36 4.42 63.00 -32.02
C LYS A 36 3.50 62.68 -30.84
N VAL A 37 2.19 62.90 -30.99
CA VAL A 37 1.20 62.57 -29.96
C VAL A 37 1.17 61.07 -29.68
N ILE A 38 1.18 60.23 -30.72
CA ILE A 38 1.17 58.77 -30.56
C ILE A 38 2.43 58.27 -29.82
N VAL A 39 3.62 58.83 -30.12
CA VAL A 39 4.86 58.44 -29.44
C VAL A 39 4.82 58.80 -27.95
N ILE A 40 4.29 59.97 -27.59
CA ILE A 40 4.15 60.38 -26.18
C ILE A 40 3.20 59.44 -25.44
N VAL A 41 2.04 59.12 -26.01
CA VAL A 41 1.07 58.20 -25.39
C VAL A 41 1.68 56.82 -25.15
N ILE A 42 2.42 56.27 -26.13
CA ILE A 42 3.08 54.96 -25.98
C ILE A 42 4.13 54.99 -24.86
N SER A 43 4.94 56.05 -24.77
CA SER A 43 5.96 56.17 -23.70
C SER A 43 5.35 56.22 -22.30
N VAL A 44 4.21 56.91 -22.14
CA VAL A 44 3.50 56.99 -20.86
C VAL A 44 2.87 55.64 -20.51
N MET A 45 2.25 54.96 -21.46
CA MET A 45 1.64 53.65 -21.24
C MET A 45 2.67 52.59 -20.84
N ILE A 46 3.85 52.59 -21.45
CA ILE A 46 4.94 51.67 -21.07
C ILE A 46 5.41 51.97 -19.64
N GLY A 47 5.57 53.24 -19.28
CA GLY A 47 5.95 53.65 -17.92
C GLY A 47 4.94 53.18 -16.87
N VAL A 48 3.64 53.34 -17.14
CA VAL A 48 2.56 52.88 -16.24
C VAL A 48 2.56 51.36 -16.12
N MET A 49 2.72 50.61 -17.21
CA MET A 49 2.76 49.15 -17.19
C MET A 49 3.93 48.61 -16.36
N VAL A 50 5.11 49.23 -16.46
CA VAL A 50 6.28 48.84 -15.64
C VAL A 50 6.03 49.12 -14.17
N LEU A 51 5.45 50.27 -13.82
CA LEU A 51 5.11 50.62 -12.44
C LEU A 51 4.09 49.65 -11.84
N VAL A 52 3.05 49.30 -12.60
CA VAL A 52 2.05 48.31 -12.18
C VAL A 52 2.69 46.93 -11.99
N GLY A 53 3.59 46.52 -12.90
CA GLY A 53 4.33 45.26 -12.77
C GLY A 53 5.18 45.19 -11.50
N VAL A 54 5.87 46.28 -11.15
CA VAL A 54 6.68 46.35 -9.92
C VAL A 54 5.80 46.30 -8.67
N VAL A 55 4.65 46.99 -8.66
CA VAL A 55 3.71 46.96 -7.53
C VAL A 55 3.09 45.57 -7.35
N ILE A 56 2.69 44.91 -8.43
CA ILE A 56 2.18 43.53 -8.40
C ILE A 56 3.26 42.56 -7.94
N GLY A 57 4.48 42.67 -8.47
CA GLY A 57 5.62 41.84 -8.07
C GLY A 57 5.95 42.00 -6.59
N PHE A 58 5.96 43.24 -6.08
CA PHE A 58 6.17 43.52 -4.66
C PHE A 58 5.01 43.00 -3.79
N TRP A 59 3.77 43.11 -4.26
CA TRP A 59 2.59 42.57 -3.58
C TRP A 59 2.62 41.04 -3.52
N CYS A 60 2.98 40.36 -4.61
CA CYS A 60 3.15 38.91 -4.67
C CYS A 60 4.30 38.44 -3.77
N TYR A 61 5.45 39.13 -3.82
CA TYR A 61 6.58 38.82 -2.94
C TYR A 61 6.22 38.97 -1.45
N ARG A 62 5.50 40.03 -1.10
CA ARG A 62 5.00 40.25 0.27
C ARG A 62 3.90 39.26 0.65
N SER A 63 3.01 38.90 -0.27
CA SER A 63 1.92 37.97 0.01
C SER A 63 2.45 36.56 0.27
N GLU A 64 3.46 36.10 -0.48
CA GLU A 64 4.13 34.83 -0.29
C GLU A 64 4.91 34.78 1.03
N ARG A 65 5.69 35.82 1.36
CA ARG A 65 6.38 35.90 2.66
C ARG A 65 5.41 36.00 3.84
N ALA A 66 4.32 36.78 3.70
CA ALA A 66 3.29 36.90 4.73
C ALA A 66 2.45 35.62 4.86
N ALA A 67 2.27 34.84 3.79
CA ALA A 67 1.62 33.53 3.84
C ALA A 67 2.51 32.51 4.56
N LYS A 68 3.80 32.45 4.23
CA LYS A 68 4.78 31.58 4.93
C LYS A 68 4.87 31.92 6.42
N PHE A 69 4.91 33.21 6.79
CA PHE A 69 4.97 33.62 8.20
C PHE A 69 3.64 33.42 8.96
N ARG A 70 2.48 33.67 8.31
CA ARG A 70 1.16 33.39 8.90
C ARG A 70 0.90 31.90 9.08
N ARG A 71 1.43 31.03 8.21
CA ARG A 71 1.37 29.55 8.36
C ARG A 71 2.19 29.06 9.55
N ARG A 72 3.41 29.58 9.76
CA ARG A 72 4.24 29.25 10.95
C ARG A 72 3.56 29.63 12.27
N ARG A 73 2.90 30.80 12.32
CA ARG A 73 2.09 31.21 13.50
C ARG A 73 0.81 30.39 13.68
N ARG A 74 0.17 29.92 12.60
CA ARG A 74 -1.03 29.08 12.66
C ARG A 74 -0.71 27.63 13.08
N ASN A 75 0.38 27.04 12.59
CA ASN A 75 0.84 25.70 13.00
C ASN A 75 1.33 25.69 14.45
N ARG A 76 2.04 26.74 14.90
CA ARG A 76 2.39 26.89 16.32
C ARG A 76 1.15 27.04 17.21
N ARG A 77 0.14 27.80 16.76
CA ARG A 77 -1.14 27.92 17.47
C ARG A 77 -1.97 26.63 17.46
N ASN A 78 -1.85 25.77 16.44
CA ASN A 78 -2.48 24.45 16.41
C ASN A 78 -1.73 23.40 17.24
N ARG A 79 -0.42 23.57 17.42
CA ARG A 79 0.40 22.75 18.33
C ARG A 79 0.15 23.11 19.81
N GLU A 80 -0.24 24.35 20.08
CA GLU A 80 -0.57 24.85 21.43
C GLU A 80 -2.08 24.78 21.76
N ARG A 81 -2.97 24.62 20.76
CA ARG A 81 -4.40 24.35 20.97
C ARG A 81 -4.64 22.84 21.17
N LYS A 82 -4.40 22.35 22.38
CA LYS A 82 -5.21 21.25 22.91
C LYS A 82 -6.69 21.68 22.80
N PRO A 83 -7.59 20.89 22.17
CA PRO A 83 -9.00 21.09 22.39
C PRO A 83 -9.32 20.53 23.78
N GLU A 84 -9.51 21.42 24.75
CA GLU A 84 -10.25 21.08 25.96
C GLU A 84 -11.73 20.91 25.61
N VAL A 85 -12.23 19.69 25.87
CA VAL A 85 -13.60 19.33 26.26
C VAL A 85 -14.69 19.42 25.17
N ASN A 86 -15.11 18.27 24.59
CA ASN A 86 -16.19 17.43 25.15
C ASN A 86 -16.61 16.32 24.15
N SER A 87 -16.22 15.08 24.46
CA SER A 87 -16.88 13.79 24.16
C SER A 87 -15.83 12.69 24.38
N GLU A 88 -15.49 12.47 25.65
CA GLU A 88 -14.68 11.32 26.05
C GLU A 88 -15.49 10.05 25.76
N SER A 89 -15.12 9.30 24.72
CA SER A 89 -15.33 7.86 24.71
C SER A 89 -14.16 7.24 25.47
N ALA A 90 -14.47 6.32 26.39
CA ALA A 90 -13.56 5.80 27.40
C ALA A 90 -12.43 4.88 26.86
N LEU A 91 -12.05 4.98 25.58
CA LEU A 91 -11.04 4.14 24.93
C LEU A 91 -9.71 4.87 24.65
N ASP A 92 -9.66 6.21 24.71
CA ASP A 92 -8.46 6.99 24.36
C ASP A 92 -7.37 7.02 25.46
N LYS A 93 -7.66 6.54 26.67
CA LYS A 93 -6.70 6.57 27.79
C LYS A 93 -5.67 5.44 27.79
N MET A 94 -5.68 4.55 26.79
CA MET A 94 -4.63 3.55 26.59
C MET A 94 -3.61 3.93 25.49
N SER A 95 -3.82 5.02 24.75
CA SER A 95 -2.92 5.48 23.68
C SER A 95 -1.87 6.49 24.18
N GLY A 96 -1.19 6.16 25.29
CA GLY A 96 -0.23 7.04 25.95
C GLY A 96 1.24 6.81 25.60
N SER A 97 1.57 5.78 24.81
CA SER A 97 2.95 5.24 24.78
C SER A 97 3.49 4.82 23.41
N THR A 98 2.90 5.25 22.29
CA THR A 98 3.53 5.07 20.97
C THR A 98 4.07 6.39 20.47
N SER A 99 5.38 6.47 20.21
CA SER A 99 6.07 7.67 19.71
C SER A 99 5.75 7.96 18.22
N LEU A 100 4.51 7.72 17.80
CA LEU A 100 4.08 7.78 16.43
C LEU A 100 3.75 9.23 16.05
N ILE A 101 4.43 9.75 15.02
CA ILE A 101 4.29 11.15 14.61
C ILE A 101 3.21 11.26 13.53
N LYS A 102 2.23 12.16 13.73
CA LYS A 102 1.29 12.54 12.68
C LYS A 102 1.88 13.69 11.85
N TYR A 103 2.39 13.38 10.67
CA TYR A 103 2.97 14.34 9.74
C TYR A 103 1.89 15.10 8.96
N THR A 104 2.20 16.33 8.58
CA THR A 104 1.35 17.07 7.64
C THR A 104 1.72 16.74 6.20
N ILE A 105 0.77 16.90 5.27
CA ILE A 105 1.05 16.66 3.84
C ILE A 105 2.13 17.59 3.30
N ASP A 106 2.29 18.79 3.89
CA ASP A 106 3.33 19.74 3.49
C ASP A 106 4.73 19.21 3.86
N ASP A 107 4.90 18.67 5.08
CA ASP A 107 6.17 18.05 5.51
C ASP A 107 6.56 16.88 4.59
N ILE A 108 5.57 16.05 4.24
CA ILE A 108 5.74 14.91 3.34
C ILE A 108 6.12 15.36 1.92
N LYS A 109 5.51 16.45 1.44
CA LYS A 109 5.85 17.04 0.14
C LYS A 109 7.24 17.64 0.14
N GLU A 110 7.65 18.30 1.21
CA GLU A 110 9.01 18.83 1.35
C GLU A 110 10.03 17.68 1.31
N ALA A 111 9.82 16.64 2.13
CA ALA A 111 10.71 15.49 2.22
C ALA A 111 10.85 14.69 0.91
N THR A 112 9.81 14.66 0.07
CA THR A 112 9.76 13.87 -1.18
C THR A 112 9.97 14.70 -2.44
N ARG A 113 10.24 16.00 -2.33
CA ARG A 113 10.25 16.96 -3.45
C ARG A 113 8.95 16.93 -4.26
N ASN A 114 7.83 17.04 -3.54
CA ASN A 114 6.47 16.98 -4.05
C ASN A 114 6.17 15.67 -4.80
N PHE A 115 6.54 14.53 -4.19
CA PHE A 115 6.39 13.19 -4.77
C PHE A 115 7.07 13.05 -6.14
N ALA A 116 8.29 13.57 -6.26
CA ALA A 116 9.06 13.52 -7.50
C ALA A 116 9.23 12.06 -7.98
N ARG A 117 9.14 11.83 -9.30
CA ARG A 117 9.23 10.49 -9.88
C ARG A 117 10.59 9.82 -9.64
N GLU A 118 11.65 10.62 -9.56
CA GLU A 118 13.01 10.19 -9.25
C GLU A 118 13.14 9.55 -7.85
N ASN A 119 12.24 9.92 -6.93
CA ASN A 119 12.23 9.40 -5.56
C ASN A 119 11.41 8.12 -5.42
N ILE A 120 10.79 7.58 -6.48
CA ILE A 120 10.01 6.35 -6.37
C ILE A 120 10.96 5.15 -6.24
N ILE A 121 10.88 4.47 -5.10
CA ILE A 121 11.66 3.25 -4.79
C ILE A 121 10.81 1.97 -4.81
N GLY A 122 9.49 2.09 -4.97
CA GLY A 122 8.61 0.93 -5.06
C GLY A 122 7.26 1.26 -5.69
N ARG A 123 6.72 0.33 -6.47
CA ARG A 123 5.40 0.43 -7.11
C ARG A 123 4.61 -0.85 -6.87
N GLY A 124 3.33 -0.72 -6.56
CA GLY A 124 2.44 -1.87 -6.43
C GLY A 124 0.97 -1.48 -6.54
N GLY A 125 0.09 -2.48 -6.46
CA GLY A 125 -1.37 -2.31 -6.53
C GLY A 125 -1.89 -1.33 -5.46
N TYR A 126 -1.35 -1.42 -4.25
CA TYR A 126 -1.76 -0.60 -3.11
C TYR A 126 -1.20 0.83 -3.11
N GLY A 127 -0.28 1.17 -4.02
CA GLY A 127 0.31 2.50 -4.11
C GLY A 127 1.82 2.50 -4.29
N ASN A 128 2.41 3.70 -4.23
CA ASN A 128 3.83 3.92 -4.49
C ASN A 128 4.59 4.16 -3.19
N VAL A 129 5.86 3.75 -3.16
CA VAL A 129 6.81 4.06 -2.08
C VAL A 129 7.80 5.10 -2.61
N TYR A 130 7.96 6.19 -1.88
CA TYR A 130 8.91 7.24 -2.17
C TYR A 130 10.03 7.24 -1.14
N LYS A 131 11.27 7.45 -1.58
CA LYS A 131 12.38 7.87 -0.73
C LYS A 131 12.20 9.34 -0.37
N GLY A 132 12.51 9.71 0.87
CA GLY A 132 12.54 11.09 1.30
C GLY A 132 13.57 11.31 2.41
N VAL A 133 13.79 12.58 2.71
CA VAL A 133 14.64 13.03 3.82
C VAL A 133 13.82 14.02 4.64
N LEU A 134 13.65 13.73 5.93
CA LEU A 134 12.93 14.60 6.86
C LEU A 134 13.82 15.77 7.33
N ASP A 135 13.24 16.75 8.04
CA ASP A 135 13.94 17.95 8.54
C ASP A 135 15.10 17.66 9.50
N ASP A 136 15.11 16.47 10.10
CA ASP A 136 16.16 15.95 11.00
C ASP A 136 17.25 15.16 10.25
N ASP A 137 17.31 15.29 8.92
CA ASP A 137 18.19 14.55 8.00
C ASP A 137 17.95 13.02 7.97
N SER A 138 16.88 12.55 8.61
CA SER A 138 16.54 11.13 8.61
C SER A 138 16.04 10.67 7.23
N GLU A 139 16.71 9.68 6.64
CA GLU A 139 16.22 8.99 5.44
C GLU A 139 14.99 8.12 5.78
N VAL A 140 13.95 8.26 4.97
CA VAL A 140 12.65 7.59 5.17
C VAL A 140 12.11 6.98 3.88
N ALA A 141 11.28 5.95 4.04
CA ALA A 141 10.40 5.43 3.01
C ALA A 141 8.95 5.85 3.30
N LEU A 142 8.29 6.39 2.28
CA LEU A 142 6.94 6.95 2.39
C LEU A 142 5.98 6.17 1.48
N LYS A 143 5.17 5.30 2.07
CA LYS A 143 4.15 4.54 1.32
C LYS A 143 2.90 5.39 1.16
N ARG A 144 2.67 5.91 -0.04
CA ARG A 144 1.46 6.64 -0.41
C ARG A 144 0.43 5.69 -1.01
N PHE A 145 -0.71 5.56 -0.34
CA PHE A 145 -1.79 4.68 -0.76
C PHE A 145 -2.63 5.28 -1.88
N LYS A 146 -3.25 4.41 -2.70
CA LYS A 146 -4.22 4.78 -3.73
C LYS A 146 -5.65 4.59 -3.20
N ASN A 147 -6.65 5.13 -3.91
CA ASN A 147 -8.08 4.86 -3.68
C ASN A 147 -8.55 5.10 -2.23
N CYS A 148 -8.13 6.20 -1.61
CA CYS A 148 -8.50 6.55 -0.23
C CYS A 148 -9.84 7.31 -0.18
N SER A 149 -10.58 7.16 0.92
CA SER A 149 -11.85 7.84 1.20
C SER A 149 -11.90 8.34 2.64
N ALA A 150 -12.68 9.37 2.98
CA ALA A 150 -12.78 9.82 4.39
C ALA A 150 -13.21 8.70 5.35
N ALA A 151 -14.11 7.81 4.91
CA ALA A 151 -14.71 6.78 5.75
C ALA A 151 -13.68 5.79 6.34
N GLY A 152 -12.57 5.54 5.65
CA GLY A 152 -11.55 4.60 6.13
C GLY A 152 -10.44 5.24 6.97
N ASP A 153 -10.46 6.55 7.25
CA ASP A 153 -9.34 7.24 7.90
C ASP A 153 -9.20 6.81 9.37
N ALA A 154 -10.32 6.53 10.05
CA ALA A 154 -10.33 6.00 11.40
C ALA A 154 -9.74 4.59 11.47
N SER A 155 -10.17 3.67 10.59
CA SER A 155 -9.62 2.31 10.50
C SER A 155 -8.13 2.33 10.21
N PHE A 156 -7.72 3.14 9.22
CA PHE A 156 -6.31 3.28 8.87
C PHE A 156 -5.47 3.79 10.04
N THR A 157 -5.93 4.83 10.74
CA THR A 157 -5.20 5.39 11.87
C THR A 157 -5.06 4.37 12.99
N HIS A 158 -6.14 3.66 13.32
CA HIS A 158 -6.12 2.60 14.31
C HIS A 158 -5.16 1.46 13.95
N GLU A 159 -5.22 0.96 12.71
CA GLU A 159 -4.31 -0.08 12.21
C GLU A 159 -2.84 0.35 12.28
N VAL A 160 -2.54 1.59 11.88
CA VAL A 160 -1.18 2.15 11.96
C VAL A 160 -0.71 2.25 13.40
N GLU A 161 -1.56 2.67 14.33
CA GLU A 161 -1.22 2.76 15.77
C GLU A 161 -0.94 1.37 16.38
N VAL A 162 -1.73 0.36 16.02
CA VAL A 162 -1.50 -1.02 16.42
C VAL A 162 -0.15 -1.51 15.89
N ILE A 163 0.15 -1.30 14.61
CA ILE A 163 1.43 -1.70 14.00
C ILE A 163 2.60 -0.93 14.64
N ALA A 164 2.41 0.36 14.95
CA ALA A 164 3.42 1.19 15.60
C ALA A 164 3.80 0.72 17.01
N SER A 165 2.88 0.05 17.70
CA SER A 165 3.10 -0.41 19.07
C SER A 165 4.12 -1.54 19.16
N VAL A 166 4.36 -2.25 18.05
CA VAL A 166 5.28 -3.38 18.00
C VAL A 166 6.64 -2.93 17.51
N ARG A 167 7.67 -3.10 18.34
CA ARG A 167 9.08 -2.87 17.98
C ARG A 167 9.86 -4.17 18.08
N HIS A 168 10.47 -4.59 16.98
CA HIS A 168 11.27 -5.80 16.94
C HIS A 168 12.38 -5.65 15.89
N VAL A 169 13.51 -6.32 16.09
CA VAL A 169 14.69 -6.23 15.19
C VAL A 169 14.37 -6.66 13.76
N ASN A 170 13.41 -7.58 13.58
CA ASN A 170 12.98 -8.09 12.27
C ASN A 170 11.75 -7.36 11.69
N LEU A 171 11.34 -6.23 12.29
CA LEU A 171 10.25 -5.38 11.78
C LEU A 171 10.76 -4.00 11.44
N VAL A 172 10.35 -3.49 10.28
CA VAL A 172 10.69 -2.12 9.88
C VAL A 172 10.02 -1.14 10.84
N ALA A 173 10.82 -0.23 11.41
CA ALA A 173 10.34 0.75 12.37
C ALA A 173 9.39 1.76 11.70
N LEU A 174 8.19 1.87 12.24
CA LEU A 174 7.20 2.86 11.84
C LEU A 174 7.46 4.18 12.59
N ARG A 175 7.68 5.27 11.85
CA ARG A 175 7.89 6.60 12.43
C ARG A 175 6.59 7.38 12.59
N GLY A 176 5.68 7.21 11.64
CA GLY A 176 4.49 8.04 11.61
C GLY A 176 3.59 7.77 10.43
N TYR A 177 2.58 8.63 10.32
CA TYR A 177 1.61 8.60 9.25
C TYR A 177 1.12 10.00 8.92
N CYS A 178 0.48 10.14 7.76
CA CYS A 178 -0.21 11.34 7.34
C CYS A 178 -1.58 10.94 6.80
N THR A 179 -2.63 11.59 7.31
CA THR A 179 -3.98 11.59 6.75
C THR A 179 -4.34 13.03 6.38
N ALA A 180 -4.66 13.28 5.11
CA ALA A 180 -4.99 14.63 4.63
C ALA A 180 -6.00 14.57 3.48
N THR A 181 -6.87 15.56 3.41
CA THR A 181 -7.76 15.77 2.26
C THR A 181 -7.33 17.03 1.54
N THR A 182 -6.93 16.90 0.29
CA THR A 182 -6.52 18.03 -0.54
C THR A 182 -7.57 18.27 -1.63
N PRO A 183 -7.88 19.54 -1.98
CA PRO A 183 -8.90 19.83 -2.99
C PRO A 183 -8.61 19.23 -4.37
N PHE A 184 -7.33 19.11 -4.73
CA PHE A 184 -6.91 18.68 -6.08
C PHE A 184 -6.37 17.25 -6.14
N GLU A 185 -5.88 16.69 -5.03
CA GLU A 185 -5.30 15.33 -5.00
C GLU A 185 -6.20 14.36 -4.24
N GLY A 186 -7.31 14.83 -3.66
CA GLY A 186 -8.25 14.01 -2.90
C GLY A 186 -7.67 13.56 -1.55
N TYR A 187 -8.14 12.41 -1.08
CA TYR A 187 -7.71 11.79 0.17
C TYR A 187 -6.31 11.19 0.06
N GLN A 188 -5.46 11.55 1.01
CA GLN A 188 -4.08 11.13 1.12
C GLN A 188 -3.90 10.33 2.40
N ARG A 189 -3.44 9.10 2.25
CA ARG A 189 -2.94 8.28 3.36
C ARG A 189 -1.52 7.88 3.06
N ILE A 190 -0.64 8.13 4.01
CA ILE A 190 0.79 7.91 3.86
C ILE A 190 1.33 7.33 5.14
N ILE A 191 2.10 6.25 5.02
CA ILE A 191 2.91 5.70 6.11
C ILE A 191 4.35 6.17 5.94
N VAL A 192 4.99 6.55 7.06
CA VAL A 192 6.40 6.94 7.13
C VAL A 192 7.16 5.92 7.96
N CYS A 193 8.18 5.31 7.38
CA CYS A 193 9.06 4.35 8.03
C CYS A 193 10.53 4.63 7.72
N ASP A 194 11.41 3.98 8.48
CA ASP A 194 12.86 4.02 8.25
C ASP A 194 13.20 3.43 6.88
N LEU A 195 14.12 4.08 6.15
CA LEU A 195 14.57 3.58 4.87
C LEU A 195 15.53 2.40 5.07
N VAL A 196 15.16 1.22 4.54
CA VAL A 196 16.05 0.05 4.48
C VAL A 196 16.91 0.16 3.22
N LYS A 197 18.23 0.28 3.40
CA LYS A 197 19.18 0.62 2.33
C LYS A 197 19.34 -0.46 1.26
N ASN A 198 19.17 -1.72 1.63
CA ASN A 198 19.38 -2.85 0.72
C ASN A 198 18.14 -3.18 -0.12
N GLY A 199 17.08 -2.36 -0.09
CA GLY A 199 15.87 -2.66 -0.87
C GLY A 199 15.09 -3.85 -0.33
N SER A 200 14.22 -4.43 -1.17
CA SER A 200 13.36 -5.55 -0.78
C SER A 200 13.97 -6.90 -1.15
N LEU A 201 13.58 -7.96 -0.43
CA LEU A 201 13.98 -9.32 -0.78
C LEU A 201 13.60 -9.70 -2.22
N HIS A 202 12.46 -9.20 -2.71
CA HIS A 202 12.03 -9.41 -4.09
C HIS A 202 13.05 -8.85 -5.10
N ASP A 203 13.68 -7.71 -4.81
CA ASP A 203 14.67 -7.10 -5.70
C ASP A 203 15.93 -7.96 -5.82
N HIS A 204 16.35 -8.58 -4.71
CA HIS A 204 17.50 -9.50 -4.67
C HIS A 204 17.23 -10.83 -5.35
N LEU A 205 16.00 -11.37 -5.20
CA LEU A 205 15.65 -12.67 -5.77
C LEU A 205 15.34 -12.62 -7.26
N PHE A 206 14.70 -11.55 -7.75
CA PHE A 206 14.16 -11.53 -9.12
C PHE A 206 14.77 -10.46 -10.03
N GLY A 207 15.65 -9.59 -9.53
CA GLY A 207 16.41 -8.65 -10.36
C GLY A 207 15.57 -7.78 -11.30
N GLY A 208 14.31 -7.48 -10.96
CA GLY A 208 13.38 -6.71 -11.79
C GLY A 208 12.62 -7.50 -12.87
N GLN A 209 12.75 -8.83 -12.93
CA GLN A 209 11.91 -9.67 -13.77
C GLN A 209 10.53 -9.89 -13.11
N SER A 210 9.46 -9.76 -13.88
CA SER A 210 8.09 -10.01 -13.40
C SER A 210 7.92 -11.51 -13.14
N SER A 211 8.05 -11.93 -11.88
CA SER A 211 7.82 -13.31 -11.48
C SER A 211 6.35 -13.70 -11.69
N ARG A 212 6.08 -14.79 -12.42
CA ARG A 212 4.78 -15.46 -12.47
C ARG A 212 4.55 -16.20 -11.13
N ALA A 213 4.14 -15.45 -10.12
CA ALA A 213 4.07 -15.92 -8.72
C ALA A 213 3.00 -17.00 -8.45
N ILE A 214 2.18 -17.38 -9.43
CA ILE A 214 0.99 -18.21 -9.19
C ILE A 214 1.27 -19.72 -9.31
N LEU A 215 2.45 -20.16 -9.77
CA LEU A 215 2.74 -21.58 -9.96
C LEU A 215 3.86 -22.16 -9.09
N LEU A 216 4.60 -21.33 -8.33
CA LEU A 216 5.76 -21.80 -7.57
C LEU A 216 5.38 -22.79 -6.46
N ALA A 217 4.30 -22.53 -5.73
CA ALA A 217 3.87 -23.36 -4.60
C ALA A 217 3.28 -24.71 -5.04
N ASP A 218 2.62 -24.76 -6.21
CA ASP A 218 2.05 -25.99 -6.77
C ASP A 218 3.13 -26.84 -7.46
N TRP A 219 4.04 -26.18 -8.18
CA TRP A 219 5.23 -26.82 -8.73
C TRP A 219 6.09 -27.43 -7.62
N ALA A 220 6.46 -26.65 -6.60
CA ALA A 220 7.27 -27.14 -5.47
C ALA A 220 6.61 -28.30 -4.74
N TRP A 221 5.28 -28.27 -4.59
CA TRP A 221 4.52 -29.41 -4.06
C TRP A 221 4.64 -30.66 -4.93
N SER A 222 4.56 -30.51 -6.25
CA SER A 222 4.73 -31.63 -7.16
C SER A 222 6.13 -32.24 -7.07
N MET A 223 7.18 -31.42 -6.91
CA MET A 223 8.56 -31.88 -6.72
C MET A 223 8.72 -32.68 -5.43
N VAL A 224 8.17 -32.18 -4.33
CA VAL A 224 8.18 -32.88 -3.03
C VAL A 224 7.45 -34.22 -3.12
N ARG A 225 6.27 -34.27 -3.73
CA ARG A 225 5.50 -35.51 -3.92
C ARG A 225 6.23 -36.53 -4.80
N ASN A 226 6.99 -36.06 -5.80
CA ASN A 226 7.78 -36.92 -6.67
C ASN A 226 9.09 -37.41 -6.01
N GLY A 227 9.39 -36.99 -4.77
CA GLY A 227 10.60 -37.38 -4.05
C GLY A 227 11.84 -36.60 -4.48
N THR A 228 11.70 -35.47 -5.18
CA THR A 228 12.80 -34.61 -5.64
C THR A 228 12.74 -33.19 -5.05
N PRO A 229 12.70 -33.03 -3.70
CA PRO A 229 12.55 -31.72 -3.06
C PRO A 229 13.73 -30.77 -3.35
N LEU A 230 14.93 -31.31 -3.57
CA LEU A 230 16.13 -30.52 -3.82
C LEU A 230 16.11 -29.77 -5.16
N GLU A 231 15.31 -30.21 -6.14
CA GLU A 231 15.16 -29.51 -7.43
C GLU A 231 14.42 -28.18 -7.32
N VAL A 232 13.77 -27.92 -6.18
CA VAL A 232 13.13 -26.63 -5.89
C VAL A 232 14.17 -25.53 -5.61
N ILE A 233 15.38 -25.93 -5.19
CA ILE A 233 16.43 -25.01 -4.77
C ILE A 233 17.03 -24.35 -6.00
N ASP A 234 17.19 -23.03 -5.93
CA ASP A 234 17.82 -22.25 -6.98
C ASP A 234 19.30 -22.67 -7.15
N SER A 235 19.69 -22.99 -8.38
CA SER A 235 21.07 -23.34 -8.75
C SER A 235 22.06 -22.20 -8.54
N GLU A 236 21.59 -20.95 -8.53
CA GLU A 236 22.44 -19.76 -8.36
C GLU A 236 22.60 -19.37 -6.87
N MET A 237 22.12 -20.19 -5.94
CA MET A 237 22.23 -19.91 -4.51
C MET A 237 23.71 -19.96 -4.06
N PRO A 238 24.27 -18.83 -3.54
CA PRO A 238 25.73 -18.69 -3.33
C PRO A 238 26.27 -19.54 -2.18
N GLU A 239 25.45 -19.86 -1.18
CA GLU A 239 25.81 -20.65 -0.01
C GLU A 239 24.73 -21.72 0.22
N CYS A 240 24.88 -22.86 -0.44
CA CYS A 240 23.96 -23.98 -0.26
C CYS A 240 24.37 -24.75 1.00
N GLY A 241 23.43 -24.97 1.92
CA GLY A 241 23.63 -25.79 3.11
C GLY A 241 23.81 -27.27 2.77
N SER A 242 23.91 -28.13 3.78
CA SER A 242 23.84 -29.58 3.54
C SER A 242 22.50 -29.94 2.87
N PRO A 243 22.46 -30.97 2.01
CA PRO A 243 21.23 -31.35 1.32
C PRO A 243 20.08 -31.64 2.29
N GLU A 244 20.38 -32.20 3.47
CA GLU A 244 19.43 -32.46 4.55
C GLU A 244 18.75 -31.18 5.07
N ILE A 245 19.53 -30.11 5.29
CA ILE A 245 19.00 -28.81 5.75
C ILE A 245 18.16 -28.16 4.65
N MET A 246 18.61 -28.25 3.40
CA MET A 246 17.91 -27.63 2.29
C MET A 246 16.58 -28.34 1.98
N GLU A 247 16.57 -29.66 2.00
CA GLU A 247 15.35 -30.46 1.90
C GLU A 247 14.37 -30.09 3.00
N LYS A 248 14.85 -29.98 4.25
CA LYS A 248 14.05 -29.53 5.38
C LYS A 248 13.43 -28.15 5.17
N TYR A 249 14.16 -27.19 4.62
CA TYR A 249 13.60 -25.87 4.28
C TYR A 249 12.49 -25.95 3.24
N VAL A 250 12.66 -26.76 2.19
CA VAL A 250 11.64 -26.98 1.16
C VAL A 250 10.38 -27.60 1.79
N LEU A 251 10.53 -28.64 2.62
CA LEU A 251 9.41 -29.30 3.28
C LEU A 251 8.63 -28.34 4.19
N VAL A 252 9.33 -27.56 5.02
CA VAL A 252 8.70 -26.56 5.89
C VAL A 252 7.98 -25.48 5.08
N ALA A 253 8.57 -24.99 3.98
CA ALA A 253 7.96 -23.98 3.12
C ALA A 253 6.69 -24.49 2.44
N VAL A 254 6.73 -25.73 1.94
CA VAL A 254 5.60 -26.39 1.27
C VAL A 254 4.46 -26.69 2.22
N LEU A 255 4.77 -27.12 3.46
CA LEU A 255 3.81 -27.33 4.54
C LEU A 255 3.18 -26.00 4.99
N SER A 256 3.98 -24.94 5.13
CA SER A 256 3.51 -23.60 5.49
C SER A 256 2.59 -22.99 4.42
N SER A 257 2.79 -23.37 3.17
CA SER A 257 2.02 -22.90 2.01
C SER A 257 0.79 -23.77 1.71
N HIS A 258 0.40 -24.68 2.61
CA HIS A 258 -0.69 -25.61 2.37
C HIS A 258 -2.04 -24.90 2.10
N PRO A 259 -2.88 -25.32 1.15
CA PRO A 259 -4.14 -24.64 0.85
C PRO A 259 -5.11 -24.58 2.04
N GLN A 260 -5.16 -25.65 2.83
CA GLN A 260 -5.99 -25.74 4.04
C GLN A 260 -5.29 -25.07 5.22
N LEU A 261 -5.97 -24.12 5.87
CA LEU A 261 -5.43 -23.34 6.99
C LEU A 261 -5.04 -24.21 8.20
N TYR A 262 -5.82 -25.25 8.51
CA TYR A 262 -5.57 -26.11 9.69
C TYR A 262 -4.34 -27.01 9.53
N ALA A 263 -3.88 -27.24 8.30
CA ALA A 263 -2.69 -28.05 8.03
C ALA A 263 -1.41 -27.21 8.09
N ARG A 264 -1.52 -25.88 8.12
CA ARG A 264 -0.36 -24.99 8.22
C ARG A 264 0.15 -24.97 9.66
N PRO A 265 1.46 -25.09 9.88
CA PRO A 265 2.07 -24.98 11.20
C PRO A 265 1.93 -23.56 11.73
N THR A 266 1.93 -23.43 13.06
CA THR A 266 2.11 -22.14 13.72
C THR A 266 3.55 -21.65 13.56
N MET A 267 3.79 -20.34 13.69
CA MET A 267 5.16 -19.81 13.62
C MET A 267 6.09 -20.41 14.68
N ASP A 268 5.59 -20.77 15.87
CA ASP A 268 6.36 -21.46 16.90
C ASP A 268 6.77 -22.87 16.46
N GLN A 269 5.87 -23.61 15.81
CA GLN A 269 6.19 -24.91 15.22
C GLN A 269 7.20 -24.77 14.08
N VAL A 270 7.06 -23.75 13.22
CA VAL A 270 8.02 -23.47 12.13
C VAL A 270 9.42 -23.23 12.71
N LEU A 271 9.55 -22.36 13.72
CA LEU A 271 10.84 -22.09 14.34
C LEU A 271 11.43 -23.34 15.00
N LYS A 272 10.64 -24.11 15.74
CA LYS A 272 11.09 -25.39 16.31
C LYS A 272 11.58 -26.36 15.25
N MET A 273 10.82 -26.50 14.15
CA MET A 273 11.25 -27.33 13.03
C MET A 273 12.56 -26.82 12.46
N LEU A 274 12.73 -25.52 12.22
CA LEU A 274 13.95 -24.97 11.63
C LEU A 274 15.18 -25.08 12.55
N ASP A 275 15.02 -24.77 13.85
CA ASP A 275 16.11 -24.70 14.83
C ASP A 275 16.54 -26.07 15.39
N THR A 276 15.67 -27.08 15.38
CA THR A 276 15.96 -28.41 15.93
C THR A 276 16.14 -29.45 14.82
N ASP A 277 16.90 -30.52 15.06
CA ASP A 277 17.06 -31.64 14.12
C ASP A 277 15.83 -32.57 14.06
N LEU A 278 14.65 -32.07 14.46
CA LEU A 278 13.42 -32.83 14.37
C LEU A 278 12.98 -33.01 12.91
N PRO A 279 12.50 -34.21 12.54
CA PRO A 279 11.97 -34.44 11.20
C PRO A 279 10.71 -33.59 10.98
N VAL A 280 10.57 -33.05 9.77
CA VAL A 280 9.35 -32.37 9.35
C VAL A 280 8.23 -33.41 9.28
N PRO A 281 7.03 -33.17 9.88
CA PRO A 281 5.94 -34.11 9.81
C PRO A 281 5.52 -34.36 8.36
N SER A 282 4.99 -35.56 8.09
CA SER A 282 4.45 -35.92 6.78
C SER A 282 3.44 -34.88 6.32
N ILE A 283 3.65 -34.32 5.13
CA ILE A 283 2.80 -33.24 4.63
C ILE A 283 1.44 -33.84 4.24
N PRO A 284 0.32 -33.32 4.78
CA PRO A 284 -1.02 -33.79 4.42
C PRO A 284 -1.25 -33.69 2.91
N GLU A 285 -2.06 -34.60 2.36
CA GLU A 285 -2.43 -34.52 0.95
C GLU A 285 -3.17 -33.21 0.67
N ARG A 286 -2.64 -32.44 -0.29
CA ARG A 286 -3.39 -31.30 -0.83
C ARG A 286 -4.62 -31.84 -1.56
N PRO A 287 -5.83 -31.35 -1.28
CA PRO A 287 -6.97 -31.63 -2.14
C PRO A 287 -6.58 -31.21 -3.56
N ILE A 288 -6.67 -32.16 -4.49
CA ILE A 288 -6.37 -31.92 -5.91
C ILE A 288 -7.20 -30.71 -6.34
N PRO A 289 -6.60 -29.66 -6.94
CA PRO A 289 -7.41 -28.60 -7.51
C PRO A 289 -8.30 -29.23 -8.57
N LEU A 290 -9.61 -29.30 -8.32
CA LEU A 290 -10.60 -29.76 -9.30
C LEU A 290 -10.70 -28.81 -10.51
N ILE A 291 -9.94 -27.71 -10.54
CA ILE A 291 -9.92 -26.70 -11.58
C ILE A 291 -8.49 -26.19 -11.75
N ALA A 292 -7.66 -26.97 -12.42
CA ALA A 292 -6.53 -26.45 -13.20
C ALA A 292 -6.35 -27.38 -14.40
N GLY A 293 -7.40 -27.48 -15.22
CA GLY A 293 -7.26 -28.02 -16.55
C GLY A 293 -6.25 -27.17 -17.29
N ILE A 294 -5.28 -27.82 -17.94
CA ILE A 294 -4.21 -27.17 -18.72
C ILE A 294 -4.78 -26.20 -19.77
N GLU A 295 -6.06 -26.32 -20.13
CA GLU A 295 -6.76 -25.50 -21.12
C GLU A 295 -7.31 -24.17 -20.57
N ASP A 296 -7.65 -24.07 -19.28
CA ASP A 296 -8.06 -22.79 -18.66
C ASP A 296 -6.85 -21.84 -18.47
N ILE A 297 -5.64 -22.39 -18.53
CA ILE A 297 -4.35 -21.69 -18.47
C ILE A 297 -4.13 -20.81 -19.71
N GLU A 298 -4.63 -21.22 -20.89
CA GLU A 298 -4.50 -20.41 -22.12
C GLU A 298 -5.57 -19.32 -22.23
N ARG A 299 -6.75 -19.54 -21.61
CA ARG A 299 -7.86 -18.59 -21.68
C ARG A 299 -7.73 -17.43 -20.71
N SER A 300 -7.12 -17.68 -19.55
CA SER A 300 -6.90 -16.66 -18.49
C SER A 300 -5.75 -15.69 -18.79
N VAL A 301 -4.94 -15.95 -19.82
CA VAL A 301 -3.94 -14.99 -20.36
C VAL A 301 -4.60 -13.75 -20.99
N SER A 302 -5.92 -13.78 -21.21
CA SER A 302 -6.65 -12.74 -21.93
C SER A 302 -7.54 -11.83 -21.07
N ASP A 303 -7.74 -12.09 -19.77
CA ASP A 303 -8.63 -11.24 -18.97
C ASP A 303 -8.10 -10.91 -17.57
N GLY A 304 -7.78 -9.63 -17.37
CA GLY A 304 -7.31 -9.08 -16.11
C GLY A 304 -8.49 -8.75 -15.20
N GLY A 305 -8.76 -9.60 -14.21
CA GLY A 305 -9.87 -9.43 -13.28
C GLY A 305 -9.47 -9.67 -11.82
N SER A 306 -9.72 -8.67 -10.97
CA SER A 306 -9.50 -8.68 -9.52
C SER A 306 -10.45 -9.65 -8.81
N GLY A 307 -9.95 -10.50 -7.91
CA GLY A 307 -10.76 -11.36 -7.04
C GLY A 307 -10.34 -11.27 -5.57
N HIS A 308 -11.20 -10.65 -4.76
CA HIS A 308 -11.16 -10.68 -3.30
C HIS A 308 -11.68 -12.04 -2.79
N LEU A 309 -10.97 -12.72 -1.89
CA LEU A 309 -11.49 -13.88 -1.15
C LEU A 309 -11.02 -13.84 0.32
N PHE A 310 -11.93 -13.44 1.21
CA PHE A 310 -11.89 -13.80 2.63
C PHE A 310 -12.91 -14.92 2.85
N THR A 311 -12.57 -15.95 3.63
CA THR A 311 -13.56 -16.86 4.22
C THR A 311 -13.43 -16.88 5.75
N PRO A 312 -14.55 -16.93 6.50
CA PRO A 312 -14.56 -16.76 7.95
C PRO A 312 -14.79 -18.12 8.63
N ARG A 313 -13.73 -18.85 8.99
CA ARG A 313 -13.84 -19.91 10.00
C ARG A 313 -12.56 -19.95 10.84
N GLY A 314 -12.75 -19.73 12.14
CA GLY A 314 -11.71 -19.66 13.15
C GLY A 314 -10.99 -20.99 13.38
N TYR A 315 -9.81 -20.86 13.97
CA TYR A 315 -8.88 -21.92 14.34
C TYR A 315 -9.50 -22.88 15.38
N GLN A 316 -9.48 -24.19 15.10
CA GLN A 316 -9.60 -25.24 16.12
C GLN A 316 -8.25 -25.94 16.23
N GLY A 317 -7.67 -25.94 17.43
CA GLY A 317 -6.38 -26.58 17.71
C GLY A 317 -6.49 -28.10 17.71
N TYR A 318 -5.57 -28.77 17.03
CA TYR A 318 -5.45 -30.23 17.04
C TYR A 318 -4.44 -30.67 18.09
N SER A 319 -4.84 -31.62 18.95
CA SER A 319 -4.00 -32.28 19.95
C SER A 319 -3.39 -33.57 19.38
N PHE A 320 -2.11 -33.78 19.69
CA PHE A 320 -1.30 -34.91 19.25
C PHE A 320 -1.69 -36.20 20.00
N GLU A 321 -2.31 -37.17 19.33
CA GLU A 321 -2.50 -38.53 19.86
C GLU A 321 -1.39 -39.46 19.37
N ARG A 322 -0.75 -40.15 20.32
CA ARG A 322 0.28 -41.18 20.08
C ARG A 322 -0.41 -42.49 19.73
N ASP A 323 -0.10 -43.04 18.56
CA ASP A 323 -0.48 -44.41 18.19
C ASP A 323 0.16 -45.44 19.14
N ALA A 324 -0.70 -46.18 19.86
CA ALA A 324 -0.36 -47.45 20.47
C ALA A 324 -1.01 -48.57 19.66
N ARG A 325 -0.15 -49.32 18.98
CA ARG A 325 -0.41 -50.55 18.21
C ARG A 325 -1.03 -51.65 19.09
N SER A 326 -2.20 -52.21 18.72
CA SER A 326 -2.47 -53.66 18.80
C SER A 326 -3.83 -54.09 18.22
N THR A 327 -3.75 -54.94 17.19
CA THR A 327 -4.45 -56.24 17.03
C THR A 327 -5.99 -56.32 16.99
N THR A 328 -6.44 -56.67 15.79
CA THR A 328 -7.67 -57.38 15.36
C THR A 328 -8.45 -58.19 16.41
N THR A 329 -9.78 -57.96 16.45
CA THR A 329 -10.83 -59.00 16.50
C THR A 329 -12.11 -58.49 15.83
N PHE A 330 -12.63 -59.30 14.91
CA PHE A 330 -13.99 -59.25 14.36
C PHE A 330 -15.01 -59.54 15.46
N GLU A 331 -16.15 -58.84 15.48
CA GLU A 331 -17.50 -59.43 15.52
C GLU A 331 -18.59 -58.36 15.36
N MET A 332 -19.64 -58.75 14.64
CA MET A 332 -20.88 -58.01 14.38
C MET A 332 -21.80 -58.10 15.61
N ASP A 333 -22.58 -57.07 15.91
CA ASP A 333 -24.06 -57.17 15.95
C ASP A 333 -24.80 -55.89 16.40
N GLU A 334 -26.04 -55.87 15.92
CA GLU A 334 -27.18 -54.97 15.97
C GLU A 334 -27.47 -54.02 17.16
N HIS A 335 -28.00 -52.85 16.76
CA HIS A 335 -29.27 -52.23 17.18
C HIS A 335 -29.88 -52.60 18.56
N SER A 336 -30.17 -51.60 19.40
CA SER A 336 -31.55 -51.08 19.60
C SER A 336 -31.67 -50.15 20.83
N ASP A 337 -32.55 -49.18 20.70
CA ASP A 337 -33.00 -48.18 21.67
C ASP A 337 -33.67 -48.77 22.94
N ALA A 338 -33.60 -48.01 24.04
CA ALA A 338 -34.75 -47.33 24.68
C ALA A 338 -34.77 -47.33 26.23
N LYS A 339 -34.92 -46.10 26.77
CA LYS A 339 -35.87 -45.65 27.82
C LYS A 339 -35.66 -46.03 29.30
N GLU A 340 -35.56 -44.99 30.16
CA GLU A 340 -36.55 -44.55 31.19
C GLU A 340 -36.58 -45.50 32.40
N ASP A 341 -36.62 -45.11 33.68
CA ASP A 341 -36.94 -43.86 34.37
C ASP A 341 -36.78 -44.12 35.90
N VAL A 342 -36.99 -43.08 36.72
CA VAL A 342 -37.65 -43.10 38.05
C VAL A 342 -36.81 -43.13 39.37
N ASP A 343 -36.82 -41.96 40.01
CA ASP A 343 -37.25 -41.60 41.39
C ASP A 343 -36.29 -41.82 42.59
N GLU A 344 -35.91 -40.75 43.32
CA GLU A 344 -36.57 -40.12 44.51
C GLU A 344 -36.36 -41.00 45.78
N GLU A 345 -36.02 -40.55 46.99
CA GLU A 345 -36.09 -39.26 47.68
C GLU A 345 -35.48 -39.44 49.12
N VAL A 346 -35.22 -38.33 49.81
CA VAL A 346 -35.25 -38.12 51.30
C VAL A 346 -34.08 -38.54 52.22
N GLU A 347 -33.43 -37.48 52.73
CA GLU A 347 -33.09 -37.12 54.13
C GLU A 347 -32.69 -38.18 55.17
N ASP A 348 -31.59 -37.92 55.91
CA ASP A 348 -31.75 -37.30 57.23
C ASP A 348 -30.42 -36.76 57.80
N GLU A 349 -30.47 -35.51 58.23
CA GLU A 349 -29.41 -34.73 58.85
C GLU A 349 -29.63 -34.72 60.36
N LYS A 350 -28.83 -35.47 61.15
CA LYS A 350 -28.36 -35.07 62.50
C LYS A 350 -27.67 -36.20 63.28
N ALA A 351 -26.38 -36.01 63.53
CA ALA A 351 -25.81 -36.02 64.88
C ALA A 351 -24.34 -35.58 64.77
N ARG A 352 -24.05 -34.28 64.95
CA ARG A 352 -23.61 -33.67 66.22
C ARG A 352 -22.37 -34.32 66.86
N LEU A 353 -21.39 -33.42 67.03
CA LEU A 353 -20.46 -33.29 68.15
C LEU A 353 -19.11 -34.02 68.05
N SER A 354 -18.13 -33.23 67.58
CA SER A 354 -16.92 -32.90 68.34
C SER A 354 -16.53 -33.80 69.52
N GLY A 355 -15.30 -34.33 69.46
CA GLY A 355 -14.38 -34.24 70.59
C GLY A 355 -13.70 -35.55 71.01
N SER A 356 -12.35 -35.46 71.04
CA SER A 356 -11.39 -36.33 71.75
C SER A 356 -11.01 -37.66 71.08
N ARG A 357 -9.89 -37.66 70.35
CA ARG A 357 -8.55 -37.85 70.94
C ARG A 357 -7.45 -37.46 69.97
#